data_AF-A0A0X3Q0N7-F1
#
_entry.id   AF-A0A0X3Q0N7-F1
#
_cell.length_a   1.000
_cell.length_b   1.000
_cell.length_c   1.000
_cell.angle_alpha   90.00
_cell.angle_beta   90.00
_cell.angle_gamma   90.00
#
_symmetry.space_group_name_H-M   'P 1'
#
loop_
_entity.id
_entity.type
_entity.pdbx_description
1 polymer ?
#
loop_
_entity_poly.entity_id
_entity_poly.type
_entity_poly.pdbx_seq_one_letter_code
_entity_poly.pdbx_strand_id
1 'polypeptide(L)'
;EEYSGPRSLHLSIFSFSKVFSVVENVRVCPNFSTETVVNKELHPYKLFKLNKGPLTAVSCSRSEALSYYETMQLVRRMETTISNLYKEKKIRGFCHLYSGQEAVAVGIEAALIPGDSIITAYRCHGFLITRGETPSGVMA
;
A
#
# COMPACT_ATOMS: atom_id res chain seq x y z
N GLU A 1 -18.48 -36.55 -41.28
CA GLU A 1 -19.16 -35.47 -40.53
C GLU A 1 -19.95 -36.17 -39.43
N GLU A 2 -19.58 -36.07 -38.16
CA GLU A 2 -19.77 -34.87 -37.33
C GLU A 2 -18.78 -34.88 -36.15
N TYR A 3 -18.20 -33.73 -35.85
CA TYR A 3 -17.30 -33.45 -34.73
C TYR A 3 -17.87 -32.27 -33.92
N SER A 4 -18.19 -32.48 -32.64
CA SER A 4 -18.32 -31.45 -31.59
C SER A 4 -18.81 -32.14 -30.31
N GLY A 5 -18.26 -32.05 -29.10
CA GLY A 5 -17.31 -31.17 -28.43
C GLY A 5 -17.64 -31.29 -26.91
N PRO A 6 -16.70 -31.09 -25.96
CA PRO A 6 -16.91 -31.41 -24.55
C PRO A 6 -17.71 -30.34 -23.80
N ARG A 7 -18.43 -30.79 -22.76
CA ARG A 7 -19.32 -30.04 -21.86
C ARG A 7 -18.65 -28.77 -21.30
N SER A 8 -19.24 -27.61 -21.59
CA SER A 8 -18.87 -26.33 -20.99
C SER A 8 -19.35 -26.26 -19.53
N LEU A 9 -18.41 -26.29 -18.59
CA LEU A 9 -18.66 -25.93 -17.20
C LEU A 9 -18.72 -24.40 -17.12
N HIS A 10 -19.92 -23.89 -16.92
CA HIS A 10 -20.19 -22.48 -16.69
C HIS A 10 -19.67 -22.08 -15.29
N LEU A 11 -18.39 -21.71 -15.17
CA LEU A 11 -17.89 -21.00 -13.99
C LEU A 11 -18.44 -19.57 -14.03
N SER A 12 -19.61 -19.38 -13.43
CA SER A 12 -20.17 -18.06 -13.16
C SER A 12 -19.25 -17.30 -12.21
N ILE A 13 -18.47 -16.38 -12.78
CA ILE A 13 -18.20 -15.02 -12.31
C ILE A 13 -18.31 -14.87 -10.78
N PHE A 14 -17.18 -14.97 -10.10
CA PHE A 14 -17.06 -14.37 -8.77
C PHE A 14 -17.28 -12.86 -8.94
N SER A 15 -18.42 -12.40 -8.46
CA SER A 15 -18.87 -11.01 -8.51
C SER A 15 -17.79 -10.06 -7.98
N PHE A 16 -17.33 -9.17 -8.85
CA PHE A 16 -16.40 -8.07 -8.58
C PHE A 16 -16.83 -7.15 -7.41
N SER A 17 -18.10 -7.21 -7.01
CA SER A 17 -18.69 -6.33 -5.99
C SER A 17 -18.12 -6.50 -4.57
N LYS A 18 -17.54 -7.67 -4.23
CA LYS A 18 -17.11 -7.93 -2.84
C LYS A 18 -15.77 -7.31 -2.46
N VAL A 19 -14.86 -7.10 -3.41
CA VAL A 19 -13.55 -6.50 -3.13
C VAL A 19 -13.67 -4.98 -2.94
N PHE A 20 -14.57 -4.32 -3.67
CA PHE A 20 -14.80 -2.88 -3.57
C PHE A 20 -15.44 -2.48 -2.24
N SER A 21 -16.37 -3.29 -1.71
CA SER A 21 -17.07 -3.02 -0.45
C SER A 21 -16.15 -2.99 0.78
N VAL A 22 -15.01 -3.68 0.76
CA VAL A 22 -14.04 -3.65 1.86
C VAL A 22 -13.29 -2.31 1.91
N VAL A 23 -13.12 -1.63 0.77
CA VAL A 23 -12.47 -0.32 0.69
C VAL A 23 -13.41 0.79 1.17
N GLU A 24 -14.72 0.70 0.86
CA GLU A 24 -15.71 1.68 1.32
C GLU A 24 -15.96 1.64 2.84
N ASN A 25 -15.81 0.47 3.49
CA ASN A 25 -16.03 0.32 4.93
C ASN A 25 -14.90 0.87 5.82
N VAL A 26 -13.80 1.38 5.26
CA VAL A 26 -12.73 2.03 6.04
C VAL A 26 -13.11 3.46 6.45
N ARG A 27 -14.17 4.05 5.90
CA ARG A 27 -14.51 5.47 6.06
C ARG A 27 -15.17 5.88 7.39
N VAL A 28 -15.49 4.95 8.31
CA VAL A 28 -16.24 5.32 9.53
C VAL A 28 -15.59 4.79 10.80
N CYS A 29 -14.46 5.39 11.18
CA CYS A 29 -14.01 5.39 12.58
C CYS A 29 -14.56 6.66 13.25
N PRO A 30 -15.53 6.58 14.18
CA PRO A 30 -16.21 7.75 14.77
C PRO A 30 -15.34 8.56 15.75
N ASN A 31 -14.16 8.07 16.14
CA ASN A 31 -13.32 8.67 17.18
C ASN A 31 -12.04 9.29 16.60
N PHE A 32 -12.15 10.21 15.65
CA PHE A 32 -10.99 11.01 15.25
C PHE A 32 -10.79 12.18 16.22
N SER A 33 -9.53 12.44 16.59
CA SER A 33 -9.18 13.62 17.41
C SER A 33 -9.64 14.91 16.72
N THR A 34 -10.14 15.85 17.51
CA THR A 34 -10.58 17.19 17.06
C THR A 34 -9.42 18.12 16.73
N GLU A 35 -8.19 17.74 17.08
CA GLU A 35 -6.99 18.52 16.80
C GLU A 35 -6.65 18.47 15.30
N THR A 36 -6.46 19.64 14.72
CA THR A 36 -6.18 19.81 13.28
C THR A 36 -4.74 19.46 12.93
N VAL A 37 -3.82 19.53 13.91
CA VAL A 37 -2.38 19.35 13.73
C VAL A 37 -1.83 18.53 14.90
N VAL A 38 -1.24 17.38 14.59
CA VAL A 38 -0.52 16.57 15.56
C VAL A 38 0.93 17.03 15.60
N ASN A 39 1.37 17.53 16.75
CA ASN A 39 2.77 17.82 17.01
C ASN A 39 3.42 16.62 17.69
N LYS A 40 4.50 16.11 17.11
CA LYS A 40 5.22 14.96 17.65
C LYS A 40 6.72 15.23 17.69
N GLU A 41 7.33 14.85 18.80
CA GLU A 41 8.79 14.78 18.93
C GLU A 41 9.28 13.41 18.46
N LEU A 42 10.23 13.41 17.53
CA LEU A 42 10.89 12.23 17.00
C LEU A 42 12.14 11.88 17.80
N HIS A 43 12.64 10.67 17.65
CA HIS A 43 13.95 10.33 18.21
C HIS A 43 15.07 11.00 17.40
N PRO A 44 16.12 11.52 18.04
CA PRO A 44 17.25 12.10 17.33
C PRO A 44 17.98 11.02 16.52
N TYR A 45 18.35 11.35 15.29
CA TYR A 45 19.09 10.45 14.40
C TYR A 45 20.59 10.44 14.71
N LYS A 46 21.23 9.28 14.61
CA LYS A 46 22.68 9.16 14.67
C LYS A 46 23.28 9.82 13.43
N LEU A 47 24.12 10.85 13.64
CA LEU A 47 24.75 11.60 12.56
C LEU A 47 26.10 10.98 12.18
N PHE A 48 26.42 11.01 10.88
CA PHE A 48 27.75 10.67 10.37
C PHE A 48 28.24 11.80 9.46
N LYS A 49 29.35 12.43 9.84
CA LYS A 49 29.96 13.58 9.13
C LYS A 49 29.01 14.78 8.92
N LEU A 50 28.00 14.94 9.77
CA LEU A 50 27.08 16.08 9.76
C LEU A 50 27.08 16.75 11.14
N ASN A 51 27.11 18.08 11.15
CA ASN A 51 27.09 18.88 12.39
C ASN A 51 25.68 19.08 12.95
N LYS A 52 24.65 19.00 12.08
CA LYS A 52 23.23 19.21 12.44
C LYS A 52 22.36 18.17 11.75
N GLY A 53 21.42 17.61 12.50
CA GLY A 53 20.43 16.64 12.01
C GLY A 53 19.13 17.30 11.52
N PRO A 54 18.18 16.48 11.05
CA PRO A 54 16.83 16.95 10.75
C PRO A 54 16.13 17.46 12.03
N LEU A 55 15.06 18.24 11.84
CA LEU A 55 14.26 18.74 12.95
C LEU A 55 13.58 17.58 13.70
N THR A 56 13.63 17.65 15.03
CA THR A 56 13.06 16.63 15.91
C THR A 56 11.55 16.83 16.11
N ALA A 57 11.08 18.07 16.04
CA ALA A 57 9.66 18.40 16.13
C ALA A 57 9.05 18.41 14.72
N VAL A 58 7.99 17.64 14.54
CA VAL A 58 7.21 17.58 13.30
C VAL A 58 5.74 17.80 13.58
N SER A 59 5.09 18.52 12.68
CA SER A 59 3.65 18.74 12.66
C SER A 59 3.03 18.01 11.48
N CYS A 60 1.90 17.34 11.68
CA CYS A 60 1.16 16.68 10.62
C CYS A 60 -0.31 17.10 10.67
N SER A 61 -0.86 17.58 9.56
CA SER A 61 -2.29 17.91 9.50
C SER A 61 -3.15 16.65 9.52
N ARG A 62 -4.40 16.78 9.97
CA ARG A 62 -5.36 15.67 9.97
C ARG A 62 -5.53 15.03 8.58
N SER A 63 -5.62 15.83 7.53
CA SER A 63 -5.79 15.35 6.16
C SER A 63 -4.59 14.55 5.67
N GLU A 64 -3.38 15.01 5.98
CA GLU A 64 -2.15 14.29 5.63
C GLU A 64 -2.07 12.96 6.39
N ALA A 65 -2.33 12.98 7.70
CA ALA A 65 -2.32 11.78 8.53
C ALA A 65 -3.31 10.72 8.02
N LEU A 66 -4.51 11.14 7.63
CA LEU A 66 -5.53 10.29 7.01
C LEU A 66 -5.03 9.69 5.69
N SER A 67 -4.50 10.53 4.80
CA SER A 67 -3.96 10.09 3.50
C SER A 67 -2.83 9.06 3.68
N TYR A 68 -1.92 9.29 4.62
CA TYR A 68 -0.83 8.34 4.92
C TYR A 68 -1.38 7.03 5.48
N TYR A 69 -2.33 7.10 6.41
CA TYR A 69 -2.97 5.92 6.99
C TYR A 69 -3.69 5.08 5.93
N GLU A 70 -4.51 5.72 5.09
CA GLU A 70 -5.24 5.04 4.01
C GLU A 70 -4.28 4.35 3.05
N THR A 71 -3.19 5.03 2.64
CA THR A 71 -2.18 4.47 1.74
C THR A 71 -1.44 3.30 2.38
N MET A 72 -0.99 3.42 3.63
CA MET A 72 -0.34 2.32 4.34
C MET A 72 -1.27 1.12 4.49
N GLN A 73 -2.55 1.36 4.81
CA GLN A 73 -3.54 0.31 4.98
C GLN A 73 -3.88 -0.38 3.65
N LEU A 74 -3.91 0.37 2.54
CA LEU A 74 -4.08 -0.16 1.19
C LEU A 74 -2.95 -1.14 0.85
N VAL A 75 -1.70 -0.72 1.03
CA VAL A 75 -0.52 -1.58 0.80
C VAL A 75 -0.61 -2.84 1.67
N ARG A 76 -0.92 -2.70 2.97
CA ARG A 76 -1.07 -3.84 3.88
C ARG A 76 -2.12 -4.84 3.40
N ARG A 77 -3.28 -4.37 2.94
CA ARG A 77 -4.37 -5.22 2.46
C ARG A 77 -4.00 -5.91 1.15
N MET A 78 -3.42 -5.19 0.21
CA MET A 78 -2.91 -5.76 -1.05
C MET A 78 -1.90 -6.88 -0.77
N GLU A 79 -0.91 -6.63 0.09
CA GLU A 79 0.11 -7.63 0.45
C GLU A 79 -0.50 -8.87 1.13
N THR A 80 -1.53 -8.69 1.95
CA THR A 80 -2.26 -9.81 2.56
C THR A 80 -2.98 -10.65 1.50
N THR A 81 -3.59 -10.00 0.50
CA THR A 81 -4.23 -10.67 -0.63
C THR A 81 -3.21 -11.41 -1.48
N ILE A 82 -2.08 -10.78 -1.82
CA ILE A 82 -0.96 -11.40 -2.55
C ILE A 82 -0.45 -12.64 -1.80
N SER A 83 -0.31 -12.55 -0.48
CA SER A 83 0.09 -13.70 0.36
C SER A 83 -0.88 -14.88 0.25
N ASN A 84 -2.19 -14.61 0.22
CA ASN A 84 -3.21 -15.65 0.07
C ASN A 84 -3.19 -16.25 -1.34
N LEU A 85 -3.11 -15.43 -2.39
CA LEU A 85 -3.02 -15.89 -3.78
C LEU A 85 -1.77 -16.73 -4.05
N TYR A 86 -0.66 -16.40 -3.37
CA TYR A 86 0.56 -17.21 -3.43
C TYR A 86 0.35 -18.60 -2.79
N LYS A 87 -0.33 -18.68 -1.64
CA LYS A 87 -0.69 -19.96 -0.98
C LYS A 87 -1.64 -20.80 -1.83
N GLU A 88 -2.56 -20.15 -2.55
CA GLU A 88 -3.46 -20.78 -3.53
C GLU A 88 -2.76 -21.20 -4.83
N LYS A 89 -1.44 -20.96 -4.95
CA LYS A 89 -0.62 -21.25 -6.13
C LYS A 89 -1.08 -20.51 -7.40
N LYS A 90 -1.82 -19.40 -7.23
CA LYS A 90 -2.21 -18.47 -8.29
C LYS A 90 -1.04 -17.57 -8.69
N ILE A 91 -0.26 -17.14 -7.71
CA ILE A 91 1.04 -16.49 -7.92
C ILE A 91 2.13 -17.56 -7.80
N ARG A 92 3.11 -17.56 -8.71
CA ARG A 92 4.22 -18.52 -8.75
C ARG A 92 5.55 -17.79 -8.86
N GLY A 93 6.65 -18.48 -8.52
CA GLY A 93 7.98 -17.90 -8.56
C GLY A 93 8.25 -17.01 -7.36
N PHE A 94 8.87 -15.85 -7.57
CA PHE A 94 9.26 -14.95 -6.49
C PHE A 94 8.11 -14.05 -6.03
N CYS A 95 7.96 -13.90 -4.72
CA CYS A 95 6.97 -12.98 -4.12
C CYS A 95 7.54 -12.40 -2.82
N HIS A 96 7.94 -11.13 -2.84
CA HIS A 96 8.58 -10.46 -1.71
C HIS A 96 7.63 -9.43 -1.10
N LEU A 97 6.93 -9.82 -0.04
CA LEU A 97 5.87 -8.99 0.55
C LEU A 97 6.43 -7.73 1.23
N TYR A 98 5.87 -6.55 0.99
CA TYR A 98 6.27 -5.30 1.62
C TYR A 98 5.64 -5.07 3.02
N SER A 99 4.96 -6.08 3.56
CA SER A 99 4.23 -5.96 4.83
C SER A 99 5.16 -5.63 6.02
N GLY A 100 4.78 -4.62 6.79
CA GLY A 100 5.53 -4.11 7.94
C GLY A 100 6.52 -2.99 7.62
N GLN A 101 6.70 -2.64 6.34
CA GLN A 101 7.58 -1.54 5.90
C GLN A 101 6.80 -0.40 5.25
N GLU A 102 5.46 -0.34 5.38
CA GLU A 102 4.60 0.59 4.65
C GLU A 102 4.94 2.06 4.92
N ALA A 103 5.34 2.37 6.17
CA ALA A 103 5.76 3.70 6.55
C ALA A 103 7.00 4.19 5.77
N VAL A 104 7.84 3.28 5.26
CA VAL A 104 9.02 3.63 4.46
C VAL A 104 8.58 4.14 3.09
N ALA A 105 7.78 3.37 2.34
CA ALA A 105 7.32 3.79 1.02
C ALA A 105 6.46 5.06 1.09
N VAL A 106 5.48 5.10 2.01
CA VAL A 106 4.58 6.26 2.17
C VAL A 106 5.35 7.49 2.67
N GLY A 107 6.26 7.32 3.62
CA GLY A 107 7.06 8.43 4.15
C GLY A 107 8.06 8.99 3.15
N ILE A 108 8.66 8.14 2.30
CA ILE A 108 9.52 8.60 1.21
C ILE A 108 8.68 9.38 0.20
N GLU A 109 7.57 8.83 -0.29
CA GLU A 109 6.72 9.50 -1.28
C GLU A 109 6.19 10.85 -0.76
N ALA A 110 5.84 10.94 0.53
CA ALA A 110 5.39 12.18 1.16
C ALA A 110 6.46 13.30 1.18
N ALA A 111 7.74 12.95 1.08
CA ALA A 111 8.85 13.90 1.10
C ALA A 111 9.34 14.28 -0.30
N LEU A 112 8.97 13.52 -1.33
CA LEU A 112 9.41 13.76 -2.71
C LEU A 112 8.51 14.77 -3.43
N ILE A 113 9.06 15.38 -4.47
CA ILE A 113 8.34 16.31 -5.33
C ILE A 113 8.10 15.70 -6.73
N PRO A 114 7.10 16.18 -7.48
CA PRO A 114 6.87 15.73 -8.85
C PRO A 114 8.13 15.89 -9.71
N GLY A 115 8.57 14.79 -10.33
CA GLY A 115 9.79 14.74 -11.14
C GLY A 115 10.95 14.01 -10.46
N ASP A 116 10.88 13.79 -9.14
CA ASP A 116 11.86 12.95 -8.45
C ASP A 116 11.76 11.49 -8.90
N SER A 117 12.91 10.82 -8.93
CA SER A 117 13.03 9.42 -9.35
C SER A 117 13.38 8.52 -8.17
N ILE A 118 12.73 7.36 -8.10
CA ILE A 118 12.99 6.34 -7.07
C ILE A 118 13.42 5.04 -7.75
N ILE A 119 14.44 4.40 -7.22
CA ILE A 119 14.81 3.02 -7.55
C ILE A 119 14.87 2.19 -6.27
N THR A 120 14.41 0.94 -6.35
CA THR A 120 14.42 0.00 -5.23
C THR A 120 14.68 -1.42 -5.74
N ALA A 121 14.88 -2.36 -4.81
CA ALA A 121 15.11 -3.76 -5.11
C ALA A 121 13.78 -4.52 -5.39
N TYR A 122 13.83 -5.85 -5.43
CA TYR A 122 12.71 -6.75 -5.72
C TYR A 122 11.57 -6.75 -4.69
N ARG A 123 11.69 -6.01 -3.57
CA ARG A 123 10.61 -5.81 -2.59
C ARG A 123 9.98 -4.45 -2.83
N CYS A 124 9.21 -4.34 -3.91
CA CYS A 124 8.83 -3.05 -4.50
C CYS A 124 7.33 -2.76 -4.48
N HIS A 125 6.44 -3.69 -4.15
CA HIS A 125 4.99 -3.49 -4.34
C HIS A 125 4.46 -2.23 -3.63
N GLY A 126 4.96 -1.94 -2.41
CA GLY A 126 4.58 -0.72 -1.68
C GLY A 126 4.96 0.56 -2.43
N PHE A 127 6.14 0.59 -3.06
CA PHE A 127 6.58 1.73 -3.87
C PHE A 127 5.77 1.87 -5.17
N LEU A 128 5.36 0.77 -5.81
CA LEU A 128 4.50 0.85 -7.00
C LEU A 128 3.17 1.54 -6.65
N ILE A 129 2.54 1.14 -5.54
CA ILE A 129 1.30 1.76 -5.07
C ILE A 129 1.47 3.25 -4.78
N THR A 130 2.52 3.63 -4.05
CA THR A 130 2.75 5.06 -3.74
C THR A 130 3.10 5.88 -4.98
N ARG A 131 3.72 5.26 -6.00
CA ARG A 131 4.01 5.90 -7.29
C ARG A 131 2.80 6.06 -8.22
N GLY A 132 1.63 5.56 -7.82
CA GLY A 132 0.37 5.75 -8.53
C GLY A 132 -0.17 4.50 -9.24
N GLU A 133 0.49 3.35 -9.11
CA GLU A 133 -0.09 2.11 -9.62
C GLU A 133 -1.28 1.65 -8.81
N THR A 134 -2.19 0.93 -9.49
CA THR A 134 -3.36 0.38 -8.83
C THR A 134 -3.05 -0.98 -8.21
N PRO A 135 -3.73 -1.40 -7.11
CA PRO A 135 -3.57 -2.75 -6.56
C PRO A 135 -3.85 -3.84 -7.59
N SER A 136 -4.80 -3.62 -8.49
CA SER A 136 -5.08 -4.54 -9.59
C SER A 136 -3.91 -4.62 -10.58
N GLY A 137 -3.28 -3.49 -10.92
CA GLY A 137 -2.10 -3.47 -11.78
C GLY A 137 -0.90 -4.22 -11.17
N VAL A 138 -0.72 -4.14 -9.85
CA VAL A 138 0.34 -4.88 -9.14
C VAL A 138 0.07 -6.38 -9.08
N MET A 139 -1.20 -6.80 -9.07
CA MET A 139 -1.60 -8.21 -8.90
C MET A 139 -1.94 -8.94 -10.22
N ALA A 140 -2.08 -8.21 -11.33
CA ALA A 140 -2.44 -8.75 -12.64
C ALA A 140 -1.32 -9.59 -13.26
#